data_AF-A0AB73P701-F1
#
_entry.id   AF-A0AB73P701-F1
#
_cell.length_a   1.000
_cell.length_b   1.000
_cell.length_c   1.000
_cell.angle_alpha   90.00
_cell.angle_beta   90.00
_cell.angle_gamma   90.00
#
_symmetry.space_group_name_H-M   'P 1'
#
loop_
_entity.id
_entity.type
_entity.pdbx_description
1 polymer ?
#
loop_
_entity_poly.entity_id
_entity_poly.type
_entity_poly.pdbx_seq_one_letter_code
_entity_poly.pdbx_strand_id
1 'polypeptide(L)'
;MTNEKHKDRWLWYPGDFEIRHGLLQNFQREERGFDWPAYWYMDDCHRNVKFKRYYFLDQPSMFKVTIQGVGYVEINGQKHPCGKWLTCPAGKAKIRIFVGHTSGLPAMFIEGDEVKSDIGWTASNFIEEYPAGWSPLYVDIAKDPNQIYYQKE
;
A
#
# COMPACT_ATOMS: atom_id res chain seq x y z
N MET A 1 25.06 -5.42 9.39
CA MET A 1 24.22 -5.27 8.18
C MET A 1 23.32 -6.49 8.08
N THR A 2 22.23 -6.51 8.84
CA THR A 2 21.41 -7.71 9.09
C THR A 2 20.14 -7.68 8.25
N ASN A 3 20.02 -8.58 7.27
CA ASN A 3 18.79 -9.16 6.71
C ASN A 3 17.53 -8.28 6.47
N GLU A 4 17.66 -6.99 6.17
CA GLU A 4 16.51 -6.15 5.76
C GLU A 4 15.97 -6.44 4.35
N LYS A 5 16.65 -7.29 3.56
CA LYS A 5 16.39 -7.43 2.12
C LYS A 5 15.06 -8.09 1.75
N HIS A 6 14.33 -8.76 2.65
CA HIS A 6 13.20 -9.61 2.27
C HIS A 6 12.02 -9.62 3.25
N LYS A 7 11.72 -8.50 3.91
CA LYS A 7 10.42 -8.40 4.59
C LYS A 7 9.38 -7.80 3.65
N ASP A 8 8.29 -8.54 3.50
CA ASP A 8 7.02 -8.07 2.96
C ASP A 8 6.61 -6.80 3.72
N ARG A 9 6.01 -5.83 3.02
CA ARG A 9 5.71 -4.52 3.60
C ARG A 9 4.46 -3.93 2.98
N TRP A 10 3.77 -3.10 3.75
CA TRP A 10 2.70 -2.28 3.19
C TRP A 10 3.26 -1.30 2.16
N LEU A 11 2.54 -1.19 1.04
CA LEU A 11 2.86 -0.29 -0.06
C LEU A 11 1.71 0.69 -0.27
N TRP A 12 2.04 1.95 -0.55
CA TRP A 12 1.11 3.04 -0.88
C TRP A 12 1.63 3.89 -2.05
N TYR A 13 0.83 4.84 -2.53
CA TYR A 13 1.32 5.86 -3.47
C TYR A 13 2.31 6.79 -2.75
N PRO A 14 3.52 7.04 -3.27
CA PRO A 14 4.52 7.81 -2.54
C PRO A 14 4.03 9.22 -2.19
N GLY A 15 4.23 9.64 -0.94
CA GLY A 15 3.75 10.92 -0.39
C GLY A 15 2.36 10.85 0.25
N ASP A 16 1.50 9.91 -0.15
CA ASP A 16 0.12 9.84 0.35
C ASP A 16 0.05 9.53 1.85
N PHE A 17 0.95 8.70 2.36
CA PHE A 17 1.02 8.39 3.79
C PHE A 17 1.33 9.65 4.60
N GLU A 18 2.35 10.39 4.19
CA GLU A 18 2.80 11.61 4.86
C GLU A 18 1.72 12.69 4.82
N ILE A 19 1.08 12.89 3.66
CA ILE A 19 -0.02 13.86 3.49
C ILE A 19 -1.21 13.48 4.37
N ARG A 20 -1.65 12.21 4.33
CA ARG A 20 -2.82 11.74 5.10
C ARG A 20 -2.60 11.88 6.60
N HIS A 21 -1.44 11.48 7.11
CA HIS A 21 -1.15 11.55 8.54
C HIS A 21 -0.87 12.97 9.00
N GLY A 22 -0.24 13.80 8.16
CA GLY A 22 -0.13 15.24 8.41
C GLY A 22 -1.50 15.92 8.49
N LEU A 23 -2.44 15.54 7.62
CA LEU A 23 -3.84 15.98 7.69
C LEU A 23 -4.49 15.58 9.01
N LEU A 24 -4.39 14.31 9.41
CA LEU A 24 -4.96 13.84 10.68
C LEU A 24 -4.37 14.59 11.88
N GLN A 25 -3.06 14.74 11.93
CA GLN A 25 -2.38 15.42 13.03
C GLN A 25 -2.76 16.91 13.12
N ASN A 26 -2.79 17.62 11.99
CA ASN A 26 -3.12 19.05 11.97
C ASN A 26 -4.55 19.33 12.45
N PHE A 27 -5.46 18.35 12.37
CA PHE A 27 -6.85 18.45 12.84
C PHE A 27 -7.06 17.89 14.26
N GLN A 28 -5.99 17.50 14.95
CA GLN A 28 -6.03 17.08 16.36
C GLN A 28 -5.64 18.20 17.33
N ARG A 29 -5.34 19.41 16.84
CA ARG A 29 -4.96 20.52 17.71
C ARG A 29 -6.16 20.93 18.56
N GLU A 30 -5.96 20.92 19.87
CA GLU A 30 -6.88 21.45 20.86
C GLU A 30 -6.18 22.59 21.61
N GLU A 31 -6.92 23.66 21.88
CA GLU A 31 -6.46 24.74 22.76
C GLU A 31 -7.63 25.33 23.55
N ARG A 32 -7.59 25.18 24.89
CA ARG A 32 -8.55 25.72 25.87
C ARG A 32 -9.99 25.22 25.66
N GLY A 33 -10.15 23.96 25.29
CA GLY A 33 -11.42 23.29 25.00
C GLY A 33 -11.95 23.54 23.59
N PHE A 34 -11.17 24.17 22.71
CA PHE A 34 -11.55 24.41 21.32
C PHE A 34 -10.72 23.55 20.38
N ASP A 35 -11.37 22.87 19.44
CA ASP A 35 -10.72 22.16 18.34
C ASP A 35 -10.32 23.17 17.25
N TRP A 36 -9.03 23.22 16.94
CA TRP A 36 -8.47 24.14 15.95
C TRP A 36 -8.12 23.39 14.66
N PRO A 37 -8.86 23.62 13.55
CA PRO A 37 -8.45 23.09 12.26
C PRO A 37 -7.22 23.83 11.72
N ALA A 38 -6.59 23.27 10.69
CA ALA A 38 -5.53 23.94 9.95
C ALA A 38 -6.03 25.29 9.36
N TYR A 39 -5.19 26.32 9.38
CA TYR A 39 -5.49 27.65 8.85
C TYR A 39 -4.95 27.89 7.43
N TRP A 40 -4.64 26.81 6.71
CA TRP A 40 -4.17 26.82 5.32
C TRP A 40 -4.85 25.70 4.52
N TYR A 41 -4.68 25.72 3.19
CA TYR A 41 -5.22 24.68 2.31
C TYR A 41 -4.60 23.31 2.62
N MET A 42 -5.44 22.29 2.73
CA MET A 42 -5.01 20.94 3.06
C MET A 42 -5.43 19.98 1.96
N ASP A 43 -4.43 19.33 1.37
CA ASP A 43 -4.62 18.16 0.53
C ASP A 43 -4.88 16.91 1.37
N ASP A 44 -5.32 15.84 0.70
CA ASP A 44 -5.34 14.49 1.25
C ASP A 44 -4.73 13.52 0.23
N CYS A 45 -4.51 12.27 0.66
CA CYS A 45 -4.03 11.19 -0.19
C CYS A 45 -4.94 10.96 -1.40
N HIS A 46 -4.37 10.40 -2.47
CA HIS A 46 -5.14 9.92 -3.60
C HIS A 46 -6.11 8.83 -3.14
N ARG A 47 -7.36 8.90 -3.62
CA ARG A 47 -8.42 7.96 -3.20
C ARG A 47 -8.46 6.67 -4.02
N ASN A 48 -7.73 6.61 -5.13
CA ASN A 48 -7.73 5.50 -6.06
C ASN A 48 -6.32 5.29 -6.62
N VAL A 49 -5.71 4.18 -6.26
CA VAL A 49 -4.31 3.85 -6.57
C VAL A 49 -4.26 2.50 -7.27
N LYS A 50 -3.44 2.42 -8.31
CA LYS A 50 -3.11 1.20 -9.03
C LYS A 50 -1.64 0.86 -8.81
N PHE A 51 -1.39 -0.29 -8.20
CA PHE A 51 -0.06 -0.88 -8.10
C PHE A 51 0.21 -1.82 -9.26
N LYS A 52 1.47 -1.91 -9.71
CA LYS A 52 1.86 -2.76 -10.82
C LYS A 52 3.27 -3.30 -10.65
N ARG A 53 3.45 -4.57 -11.03
CA ARG A 53 4.77 -5.17 -11.24
C ARG A 53 4.74 -6.25 -12.31
N TYR A 54 5.87 -6.41 -12.98
CA TYR A 54 6.13 -7.50 -13.92
C TYR A 54 7.08 -8.50 -13.26
N TYR A 55 6.82 -9.78 -13.50
CA TYR A 55 7.63 -10.89 -13.02
C TYR A 55 7.98 -11.82 -14.18
N PHE A 56 9.07 -12.57 -13.99
CA PHE A 56 9.35 -13.80 -14.70
C PHE A 56 9.50 -14.89 -13.64
N LEU A 57 8.51 -15.79 -13.55
CA LEU A 57 8.44 -16.83 -12.52
C LEU A 57 8.93 -18.14 -13.11
N ASP A 58 9.90 -18.81 -12.49
CA ASP A 58 10.42 -20.09 -12.99
C ASP A 58 9.40 -21.23 -12.77
N GLN A 59 8.56 -21.10 -11.75
CA GLN A 59 7.51 -22.04 -11.37
C GLN A 59 6.22 -21.28 -10.99
N PRO A 60 5.05 -21.95 -10.94
CA PRO A 60 3.84 -21.32 -10.44
C PRO A 60 4.05 -20.81 -9.00
N SER A 61 3.68 -19.55 -8.74
CA SER A 61 3.79 -18.93 -7.41
C SER A 61 2.41 -18.68 -6.83
N MET A 62 2.21 -19.06 -5.57
CA MET A 62 1.03 -18.68 -4.80
C MET A 62 1.29 -17.41 -4.01
N PHE A 63 0.27 -16.54 -3.93
CA PHE A 63 0.33 -15.32 -3.15
C PHE A 63 -1.07 -14.89 -2.70
N LYS A 64 -1.13 -14.08 -1.64
CA LYS A 64 -2.37 -13.50 -1.13
C LYS A 64 -2.21 -11.98 -1.02
N VAL A 65 -3.21 -11.26 -1.49
CA VAL A 65 -3.23 -9.79 -1.46
C VAL A 65 -4.23 -9.32 -0.42
N THR A 66 -3.75 -8.51 0.52
CA THR A 66 -4.53 -7.78 1.51
C THR A 66 -4.48 -6.30 1.17
N ILE A 67 -5.61 -5.59 1.29
CA ILE A 67 -5.71 -4.17 0.93
C ILE A 67 -6.38 -3.38 2.05
N GLN A 68 -6.07 -2.08 2.14
CA GLN A 68 -6.84 -1.10 2.90
C GLN A 68 -7.78 -0.37 1.95
N GLY A 69 -9.08 -0.70 2.02
CA GLY A 69 -10.12 -0.18 1.14
C GLY A 69 -10.81 -1.27 0.32
N VAL A 70 -11.35 -0.88 -0.85
CA VAL A 70 -12.03 -1.76 -1.81
C VAL A 70 -11.19 -1.91 -3.07
N GLY A 71 -11.23 -3.09 -3.70
CA GLY A 71 -10.29 -3.36 -4.78
C GLY A 71 -10.31 -4.77 -5.33
N TYR A 72 -9.39 -5.02 -6.25
CA TYR A 72 -9.19 -6.33 -6.85
C TYR A 72 -7.74 -6.52 -7.31
N VAL A 73 -7.37 -7.79 -7.50
CA VAL A 73 -6.10 -8.21 -8.10
C VAL A 73 -6.35 -8.54 -9.56
N GLU A 74 -5.43 -8.15 -10.43
CA GLU A 74 -5.41 -8.55 -11.83
C GLU A 74 -4.11 -9.31 -12.14
N ILE A 75 -4.23 -10.53 -12.67
CA ILE A 75 -3.12 -11.36 -13.10
C ILE A 75 -3.27 -11.56 -14.61
N ASN A 76 -2.33 -11.03 -15.40
CA ASN A 76 -2.34 -11.15 -16.87
C ASN A 76 -3.68 -10.73 -17.52
N GLY A 77 -4.36 -9.73 -16.96
CA GLY A 77 -5.65 -9.24 -17.45
C GLY A 77 -6.88 -9.91 -16.85
N GLN A 78 -6.73 -11.01 -16.09
CA GLN A 78 -7.83 -11.67 -15.41
C GLN A 78 -8.00 -11.11 -13.99
N LYS A 79 -9.25 -10.78 -13.62
CA LYS A 79 -9.59 -10.19 -12.31
C LYS A 79 -9.87 -11.26 -11.26
N HIS A 80 -9.38 -11.04 -10.06
CA HIS A 80 -9.50 -11.92 -8.90
C HIS A 80 -9.83 -11.11 -7.63
N PRO A 81 -10.56 -11.69 -6.67
CA PRO A 81 -10.82 -11.03 -5.38
C PRO A 81 -9.56 -10.96 -4.53
N CYS A 82 -9.43 -9.89 -3.74
CA CYS A 82 -8.45 -9.80 -2.66
C CYS A 82 -8.81 -10.75 -1.50
N GLY A 83 -7.86 -11.01 -0.60
CA GLY A 83 -8.06 -11.80 0.62
C GLY A 83 -8.07 -13.32 0.43
N LYS A 84 -7.94 -13.82 -0.80
CA LYS A 84 -7.80 -15.24 -1.11
C LYS A 84 -6.40 -15.55 -1.62
N TRP A 85 -5.95 -16.78 -1.40
CA TRP A 85 -4.75 -17.29 -2.07
C TRP A 85 -5.03 -17.45 -3.57
N LEU A 86 -4.16 -16.86 -4.37
CA LEU A 86 -4.20 -16.87 -5.84
C LEU A 86 -2.95 -17.57 -6.35
N THR A 87 -3.06 -18.22 -7.51
CA THR A 87 -1.93 -18.86 -8.19
C THR A 87 -1.57 -18.08 -9.44
N CYS A 88 -0.32 -17.60 -9.52
CA CYS A 88 0.26 -17.08 -10.74
C CYS A 88 0.98 -18.21 -11.48
N PRO A 89 0.69 -18.48 -12.76
CA PRO A 89 1.43 -19.49 -13.52
C PRO A 89 2.89 -19.05 -13.77
N ALA A 90 3.75 -20.03 -14.06
CA ALA A 90 5.13 -19.78 -14.47
C ALA A 90 5.21 -18.93 -15.76
N GLY A 91 6.34 -18.26 -15.95
CA GLY A 91 6.65 -17.42 -17.10
C GLY A 91 6.42 -15.94 -16.82
N LYS A 92 6.17 -15.17 -17.89
CA LYS A 92 5.94 -13.73 -17.80
C LYS A 92 4.60 -13.46 -17.14
N ALA A 93 4.62 -12.74 -16.02
CA ALA A 93 3.43 -12.32 -15.32
C ALA A 93 3.38 -10.80 -15.19
N LYS A 94 2.21 -10.23 -15.43
CA LYS A 94 1.87 -8.85 -15.11
C LYS A 94 0.82 -8.85 -14.03
N ILE A 95 1.19 -8.35 -12.87
CA ILE A 95 0.30 -8.27 -11.70
C ILE A 95 -0.03 -6.82 -11.46
N ARG A 96 -1.32 -6.52 -11.32
CA ARG A 96 -1.82 -5.21 -10.92
C ARG A 96 -2.77 -5.35 -9.74
N ILE A 97 -2.76 -4.38 -8.85
CA ILE A 97 -3.67 -4.31 -7.71
C ILE A 97 -4.31 -2.94 -7.75
N PHE A 98 -5.64 -2.91 -7.73
CA PHE A 98 -6.43 -1.69 -7.74
C PHE A 98 -7.02 -1.50 -6.35
N VAL A 99 -6.75 -0.35 -5.72
CA VAL A 99 -7.21 -0.04 -4.37
C VAL A 99 -7.84 1.33 -4.36
N GLY A 100 -9.11 1.38 -3.99
CA GLY A 100 -9.83 2.61 -3.70
C GLY A 100 -10.17 2.70 -2.22
N HIS A 101 -10.00 3.86 -1.61
CA HIS A 101 -10.39 4.08 -0.22
C HIS A 101 -11.01 5.47 -0.09
N THR A 102 -12.25 5.56 0.41
CA THR A 102 -13.01 6.81 0.46
C THR A 102 -12.59 7.76 1.58
N SER A 103 -12.08 7.23 2.69
CA SER A 103 -11.76 7.98 3.92
C SER A 103 -10.36 7.72 4.48
N GLY A 104 -9.57 6.87 3.84
CA GLY A 104 -8.28 6.39 4.33
C GLY A 104 -7.27 6.30 3.21
N LEU A 105 -6.06 5.88 3.56
CA LEU A 105 -4.95 5.62 2.67
C LEU A 105 -5.18 4.31 1.90
N PRO A 106 -5.28 4.34 0.56
CA PRO A 106 -5.22 3.13 -0.24
C PRO A 106 -3.84 2.48 -0.13
N ALA A 107 -3.80 1.28 0.42
CA ALA A 107 -2.56 0.53 0.61
C ALA A 107 -2.75 -0.95 0.32
N MET A 108 -1.66 -1.65 0.03
CA MET A 108 -1.66 -3.10 -0.17
C MET A 108 -0.50 -3.79 0.55
N PHE A 109 -0.73 -5.06 0.90
CA PHE A 109 0.27 -6.00 1.39
C PHE A 109 0.10 -7.31 0.61
N ILE A 110 1.20 -7.92 0.21
CA ILE A 110 1.21 -9.19 -0.51
C ILE A 110 2.12 -10.16 0.22
N GLU A 111 1.52 -11.28 0.62
CA GLU A 111 2.16 -12.44 1.23
C GLU A 111 2.45 -13.48 0.13
N GLY A 112 3.71 -13.86 -0.05
CA GLY A 112 4.13 -14.88 -1.02
C GLY A 112 5.66 -15.01 -1.08
N ASP A 113 6.15 -16.11 -1.66
CA ASP A 113 7.60 -16.35 -1.72
C ASP A 113 8.28 -15.49 -2.80
N GLU A 114 7.77 -15.55 -4.03
CA GLU A 114 8.26 -14.77 -5.18
C GLU A 114 7.41 -13.53 -5.44
N VAL A 115 6.09 -13.70 -5.54
CA VAL A 115 5.16 -12.57 -5.69
C VAL A 115 4.83 -12.02 -4.31
N LYS A 116 5.50 -10.91 -3.95
CA LYS A 116 5.35 -10.27 -2.64
C LYS A 116 5.43 -8.76 -2.71
N SER A 117 5.06 -8.13 -1.60
CA SER A 117 5.08 -6.68 -1.44
C SER A 117 6.44 -6.22 -0.95
N ASP A 118 7.39 -6.09 -1.85
CA ASP A 118 8.74 -5.57 -1.57
C ASP A 118 9.13 -4.47 -2.59
N ILE A 119 10.43 -4.26 -2.79
CA ILE A 119 10.94 -3.24 -3.71
C ILE A 119 10.68 -3.66 -5.17
N GLY A 120 10.31 -2.71 -6.02
CA GLY A 120 10.13 -2.92 -7.47
C GLY A 120 8.68 -2.80 -7.95
N TRP A 121 7.74 -2.52 -7.04
CA TRP A 121 6.38 -2.12 -7.39
C TRP A 121 6.32 -0.64 -7.77
N THR A 122 5.50 -0.32 -8.76
CA THR A 122 5.07 1.06 -9.03
C THR A 122 3.66 1.30 -8.54
N ALA A 123 3.35 2.53 -8.16
CA ALA A 123 2.05 3.02 -7.77
C ALA A 123 1.65 4.18 -8.70
N SER A 124 0.38 4.21 -9.11
CA SER A 124 -0.17 5.20 -10.02
C SER A 124 -1.49 5.74 -9.51
N ASN A 125 -1.66 7.05 -9.57
CA ASN A 125 -2.94 7.74 -9.33
C ASN A 125 -3.77 7.90 -10.63
N PHE A 126 -3.48 7.08 -11.65
CA PHE A 126 -4.06 7.12 -13.01
C PHE A 126 -3.67 8.31 -13.88
N ILE A 127 -2.86 9.24 -13.37
CA ILE A 127 -2.27 10.33 -14.15
C ILE A 127 -0.76 10.09 -14.24
N GLU A 128 -0.14 9.93 -13.08
CA GLU A 128 1.29 9.72 -12.91
C GLU A 128 1.56 8.30 -12.37
N GLU A 129 2.83 7.88 -12.47
CA GLU A 129 3.29 6.59 -11.95
C GLU A 129 4.71 6.75 -11.39
N TYR A 130 4.88 6.32 -10.15
CA TYR A 130 6.14 6.40 -9.40
C TYR A 130 6.43 5.09 -8.68
N PRO A 131 7.65 4.85 -8.19
CA PRO A 131 7.92 3.74 -7.26
C PRO A 131 7.00 3.80 -6.04
N ALA A 132 6.47 2.66 -5.60
CA ALA A 132 5.57 2.63 -4.44
C ALA A 132 6.28 3.07 -3.15
N GLY A 133 5.59 3.86 -2.33
CA GLY A 133 6.04 4.28 -1.00
C GLY A 133 5.90 3.15 0.03
N TRP A 134 6.77 3.15 1.04
CA TRP A 134 6.77 2.19 2.15
C TRP A 134 7.53 2.76 3.35
N SER A 135 7.41 2.13 4.52
CA SER A 135 8.20 2.47 5.71
C SER A 135 8.58 1.22 6.52
N PRO A 136 9.75 1.19 7.18
CA PRO A 136 10.17 0.08 8.04
C PRO A 136 9.23 -0.18 9.22
N LEU A 137 8.36 0.77 9.58
CA LEU A 137 7.35 0.60 10.62
C LEU A 137 6.21 -0.34 10.22
N TYR A 138 5.99 -0.54 8.91
CA TYR A 138 4.84 -1.26 8.33
C TYR A 138 5.27 -2.51 7.56
N VAL A 139 6.14 -3.32 8.18
CA VAL A 139 6.61 -4.63 7.68
C VAL A 139 5.86 -5.81 8.31
N ASP A 140 4.70 -5.54 8.91
CA ASP A 140 3.82 -6.52 9.54
C ASP A 140 2.41 -6.31 8.97
N ILE A 141 1.81 -7.37 8.44
CA ILE A 141 0.46 -7.33 7.87
C ILE A 141 -0.59 -6.87 8.89
N ALA A 142 -0.37 -7.11 10.18
CA ALA A 142 -1.28 -6.68 11.24
C ALA A 142 -1.25 -5.15 11.47
N LYS A 143 -0.19 -4.46 11.03
CA LYS A 143 -0.04 -3.02 11.18
C LYS A 143 -0.68 -2.27 10.01
N ASP A 144 -1.96 -1.94 10.15
CA ASP A 144 -2.67 -1.10 9.18
C ASP A 144 -2.00 0.29 9.01
N PRO A 145 -1.59 0.68 7.79
CA PRO A 145 -0.97 1.99 7.53
C PRO A 145 -1.88 3.20 7.73
N ASN A 146 -3.19 3.00 7.95
CA ASN A 146 -4.10 4.04 8.42
C ASN A 146 -3.97 4.37 9.91
N GLN A 147 -3.16 3.60 10.65
CA GLN A 147 -2.86 3.81 12.07
C GLN A 147 -1.38 4.17 12.24
N ILE A 148 -1.06 5.03 13.21
CA ILE A 148 0.32 5.36 13.57
C ILE A 148 0.84 4.39 14.63
N TYR A 149 1.96 3.74 14.34
CA TYR A 149 2.68 2.90 15.28
C TYR A 149 4.04 3.53 15.60
N TYR A 150 4.35 3.63 16.88
CA TYR A 150 5.64 4.13 17.35
C TYR A 150 6.64 2.98 17.48
N GLN A 151 7.90 3.26 17.12
CA GLN A 151 8.99 2.37 17.47
C GLN A 151 9.14 2.42 18.99
N LYS A 152 9.01 1.26 19.65
CA LYS A 152 9.37 1.13 21.06
C LYS A 152 10.87 0.89 21.13
N GLU A 153 11.55 1.68 21.94
CA GLU A 153 12.98 1.51 22.25
C GLU A 153 13.27 0.16 22.92
#